data_AF-M7NT93-F1
#
_entry.id   AF-M7NT93-F1
#
_cell.length_a   1.000
_cell.length_b   1.000
_cell.length_c   1.000
_cell.angle_alpha   90.00
_cell.angle_beta   90.00
_cell.angle_gamma   90.00
#
_symmetry.space_group_name_H-M   'P 1'
#
loop_
_entity.id
_entity.type
_entity.pdbx_description
1 polymer ?
#
loop_
_entity_poly.entity_id
_entity_poly.type
_entity_poly.pdbx_seq_one_letter_code
_entity_poly.pdbx_strand_id
1 'polypeptide(L)'
;MARLPRLVLPDQPLHIMHRGNNRQNIFENEEDMTRILSDIAESLHKADCQLHAYVIMTNHLHLLLTPKGKHELAAFMQSMTNRYVRYFNAGRKRTGTIWEGRFKSCLVDSENYLFRLYNYIEMNPVKADMVKEIHEYPWSSYHHNAHGEVDQLVTEHPLYLELAATKKERATRYKLMMDKMALGKENQKITDATLRGEALGNENFQHWVCKQTGRPATLTSHGGDRKSAKYQNQVG
;
A
#
# COMPACT_ATOMS: atom_id res chain seq x y z
N MET A 1 -22.45 -13.30 -5.48
CA MET A 1 -21.45 -14.12 -4.76
C MET A 1 -20.82 -13.29 -3.65
N ALA A 2 -20.66 -13.86 -2.46
CA ALA A 2 -19.96 -13.19 -1.37
C ALA A 2 -18.48 -12.96 -1.77
N ARG A 3 -17.99 -11.73 -1.61
CA ARG A 3 -16.56 -11.43 -1.81
C ARG A 3 -15.76 -12.04 -0.67
N LEU A 4 -14.62 -12.64 -1.00
CA LEU A 4 -13.69 -13.11 0.02
C LEU A 4 -13.30 -11.97 1.00
N PRO A 5 -13.11 -12.27 2.29
CA PRO A 5 -12.50 -11.34 3.25
C PRO A 5 -11.15 -10.81 2.74
N ARG A 6 -10.55 -9.79 3.34
CA ARG A 6 -9.17 -9.39 3.00
C ARG A 6 -8.17 -10.26 3.76
N LEU A 7 -7.01 -10.55 3.15
CA LEU A 7 -5.86 -11.09 3.90
C LEU A 7 -5.31 -9.97 4.76
N VAL A 8 -5.42 -10.14 6.07
CA VAL A 8 -4.84 -9.25 7.07
C VAL A 8 -4.33 -10.16 8.16
N LEU A 9 -3.02 -10.14 8.39
CA LEU A 9 -2.39 -10.80 9.53
C LEU A 9 -1.81 -9.73 10.46
N PRO A 10 -1.90 -9.91 11.79
CA PRO A 10 -1.24 -9.04 12.75
C PRO A 10 0.23 -8.83 12.43
N ASP A 11 0.69 -7.58 12.55
CA ASP A 11 2.10 -7.20 12.41
C ASP A 11 2.73 -7.58 11.06
N GLN A 12 1.90 -7.76 10.01
CA GLN A 12 2.36 -8.01 8.66
C GLN A 12 2.02 -6.84 7.73
N PRO A 13 2.98 -6.42 6.88
CA PRO A 13 2.76 -5.30 5.99
C PRO A 13 1.73 -5.61 4.90
N LEU A 14 0.94 -4.60 4.57
CA LEU A 14 -0.01 -4.58 3.47
C LEU A 14 0.36 -3.47 2.50
N HIS A 15 0.37 -3.79 1.21
CA HIS A 15 0.19 -2.77 0.20
C HIS A 15 -1.30 -2.42 0.13
N ILE A 16 -1.65 -1.15 0.20
CA ILE A 16 -3.02 -0.64 0.09
C ILE A 16 -3.08 0.35 -1.06
N MET A 17 -4.08 0.23 -1.92
CA MET A 17 -4.40 1.23 -2.94
C MET A 17 -5.86 1.67 -2.81
N HIS A 18 -6.08 2.98 -2.81
CA HIS A 18 -7.43 3.55 -2.81
C HIS A 18 -7.57 4.62 -3.90
N ARG A 19 -8.52 4.41 -4.82
CA ARG A 19 -8.73 5.26 -5.99
C ARG A 19 -10.08 5.95 -5.97
N GLY A 20 -10.11 7.15 -6.54
CA GLY A 20 -11.30 7.94 -6.79
C GLY A 20 -12.26 7.24 -7.76
N ASN A 21 -13.55 7.44 -7.55
CA ASN A 21 -14.60 6.89 -8.38
C ASN A 21 -14.43 7.34 -9.85
N ASN A 22 -14.63 6.44 -10.79
CA ASN A 22 -14.41 6.70 -12.22
C ASN A 22 -12.99 7.24 -12.55
N ARG A 23 -11.99 6.92 -11.72
CA ARG A 23 -10.61 7.45 -11.83
C ARG A 23 -10.52 8.98 -11.81
N GLN A 24 -11.56 9.66 -11.30
CA GLN A 24 -11.58 11.11 -11.20
C GLN A 24 -10.47 11.59 -10.25
N ASN A 25 -9.94 12.78 -10.54
CA ASN A 25 -9.08 13.46 -9.58
C ASN A 25 -9.89 13.73 -8.32
N ILE A 26 -9.32 13.36 -7.18
CA ILE A 26 -9.89 13.58 -5.86
C ILE A 26 -8.97 14.42 -4.99
N PHE A 27 -7.69 14.56 -5.36
CA PHE A 27 -6.74 15.51 -4.80
C PHE A 27 -6.39 16.51 -5.91
N GLU A 28 -7.09 17.63 -5.96
CA GLU A 28 -7.07 18.57 -7.09
C GLU A 28 -6.06 19.70 -6.90
N ASN A 29 -5.69 20.01 -5.65
CA ASN A 29 -4.76 21.07 -5.30
C ASN A 29 -3.89 20.70 -4.09
N GLU A 30 -2.96 21.57 -3.71
CA GLU A 30 -2.07 21.32 -2.57
C GLU A 30 -2.82 21.24 -1.24
N GLU A 31 -3.90 22.00 -1.07
CA GLU A 31 -4.72 21.97 0.14
C GLU A 31 -5.35 20.59 0.34
N ASP A 32 -5.81 19.96 -0.73
CA ASP A 32 -6.30 18.58 -0.72
C ASP A 32 -5.20 17.59 -0.31
N MET A 33 -3.97 17.77 -0.83
CA MET A 33 -2.81 16.94 -0.51
C MET A 33 -2.41 17.07 0.96
N THR A 34 -2.28 18.29 1.47
CA THR A 34 -2.01 18.56 2.88
C THR A 34 -3.12 18.00 3.76
N ARG A 35 -4.38 18.12 3.33
CA ARG A 35 -5.53 17.62 4.08
C ARG A 35 -5.50 16.10 4.22
N ILE A 36 -5.25 15.36 3.14
CA ILE A 36 -5.21 13.90 3.23
C ILE A 36 -4.02 13.41 4.08
N LEU A 37 -2.87 14.09 4.03
CA LEU A 37 -1.74 13.79 4.93
C LEU A 37 -2.13 13.98 6.40
N SER A 38 -2.85 15.06 6.72
CA SER A 38 -3.38 15.29 8.08
C SER A 38 -4.40 14.21 8.49
N ASP A 39 -5.30 13.82 7.58
CA ASP A 39 -6.28 12.77 7.84
C ASP A 39 -5.62 11.39 7.99
N ILE A 40 -4.50 11.11 7.32
CA ILE A 40 -3.65 9.93 7.53
C ILE A 40 -3.01 9.98 8.93
N ALA A 41 -2.36 11.09 9.30
CA ALA A 41 -1.71 11.27 10.60
C ALA A 41 -2.66 10.98 11.77
N GLU A 42 -3.82 11.61 11.73
CA GLU A 42 -4.88 11.47 12.72
C GLU A 42 -5.45 10.04 12.76
N SER A 43 -5.44 9.34 11.62
CA SER A 43 -5.88 7.95 11.55
C SER A 43 -4.83 6.97 12.08
N LEU A 44 -3.54 7.25 11.89
CA LEU A 44 -2.43 6.50 12.52
C LEU A 44 -2.43 6.69 14.04
N HIS A 45 -2.74 7.89 14.54
CA HIS A 45 -2.85 8.11 15.98
C HIS A 45 -4.04 7.35 16.60
N LYS A 46 -5.14 7.21 15.86
CA LYS A 46 -6.36 6.52 16.32
C LYS A 46 -6.30 4.99 16.20
N ALA A 47 -5.51 4.49 15.27
CA ALA A 47 -5.44 3.08 14.96
C ALA A 47 -3.99 2.64 15.00
N ASP A 48 -3.69 1.63 15.82
CA ASP A 48 -2.32 1.11 16.00
C ASP A 48 -1.82 0.45 14.70
N CYS A 49 -1.31 1.31 13.81
CA CYS A 49 -0.88 1.04 12.45
C CYS A 49 0.39 1.84 12.19
N GLN A 50 1.36 1.21 11.53
CA GLN A 50 2.62 1.82 11.16
C GLN A 50 2.65 2.03 9.65
N LEU A 51 2.86 3.27 9.21
CA LEU A 51 3.02 3.61 7.79
C LEU A 51 4.51 3.65 7.45
N HIS A 52 4.92 2.84 6.48
CA HIS A 52 6.34 2.66 6.15
C HIS A 52 6.74 3.36 4.85
N ALA A 53 5.82 3.44 3.90
CA ALA A 53 5.99 4.17 2.65
C ALA A 53 4.63 4.60 2.10
N TYR A 54 4.58 5.69 1.34
CA TYR A 54 3.38 6.16 0.68
C TYR A 54 3.66 6.99 -0.57
N VAL A 55 2.64 7.09 -1.42
CA VAL A 55 2.52 8.15 -2.42
C VAL A 55 1.05 8.57 -2.55
N ILE A 56 0.82 9.87 -2.69
CA ILE A 56 -0.50 10.45 -2.93
C ILE A 56 -0.49 11.03 -4.32
N MET A 57 -1.27 10.43 -5.22
CA MET A 57 -1.43 10.86 -6.62
C MET A 57 -2.72 11.67 -6.75
N THR A 58 -3.01 12.29 -7.89
CA THR A 58 -4.22 13.10 -8.08
C THR A 58 -5.53 12.33 -7.94
N ASN A 59 -5.58 11.07 -8.36
CA ASN A 59 -6.80 10.25 -8.35
C ASN A 59 -6.72 9.00 -7.46
N HIS A 60 -5.59 8.72 -6.82
CA HIS A 60 -5.44 7.58 -5.92
C HIS A 60 -4.27 7.75 -4.96
N LEU A 61 -4.20 6.90 -3.95
CA LEU A 61 -3.06 6.78 -3.05
C LEU A 61 -2.59 5.32 -2.97
N HIS A 62 -1.31 5.15 -2.67
CA HIS A 62 -0.71 3.88 -2.30
C HIS A 62 -0.03 4.00 -0.92
N LEU A 63 -0.28 3.02 -0.05
CA LEU A 63 0.30 2.95 1.29
C LEU A 63 0.95 1.57 1.49
N LEU A 64 2.10 1.54 2.15
CA LEU A 64 2.65 0.36 2.78
C LEU A 64 2.45 0.46 4.29
N LEU A 65 1.49 -0.29 4.80
CA LEU A 65 0.96 -0.15 6.16
C LEU A 65 1.01 -1.48 6.91
N THR A 66 1.52 -1.49 8.13
CA THR A 66 1.50 -2.65 9.04
C THR A 66 0.53 -2.38 10.18
N PRO A 67 -0.65 -3.02 10.20
CA PRO A 67 -1.59 -2.91 11.31
C PRO A 67 -1.31 -3.96 12.40
N LYS A 68 -1.66 -3.69 13.65
CA LYS A 68 -1.72 -4.73 14.71
C LYS A 68 -2.74 -5.82 14.44
N GLY A 69 -3.72 -5.54 13.59
CA GLY A 69 -4.74 -6.50 13.24
C GLY A 69 -5.78 -5.97 12.27
N LYS A 70 -6.79 -6.80 12.03
CA LYS A 70 -7.87 -6.49 11.10
C LYS A 70 -8.74 -5.32 11.57
N HIS A 71 -8.92 -5.18 12.88
CA HIS A 71 -9.75 -4.12 13.46
C HIS A 71 -9.08 -2.77 13.34
N GLU A 72 -7.77 -2.70 13.59
CA GLU A 72 -6.94 -1.50 13.51
C GLU A 72 -6.86 -1.03 12.06
N LEU A 73 -6.62 -1.95 11.11
CA LEU A 73 -6.69 -1.60 9.69
C LEU A 73 -8.06 -1.03 9.29
N ALA A 74 -9.15 -1.63 9.78
CA ALA A 74 -10.49 -1.16 9.47
C ALA A 74 -10.75 0.23 10.06
N ALA A 75 -10.32 0.47 11.31
CA ALA A 75 -10.42 1.76 11.99
C ALA A 75 -9.60 2.85 11.28
N PHE A 76 -8.35 2.54 10.91
CA PHE A 76 -7.49 3.43 10.13
C PHE A 76 -8.17 3.84 8.82
N MET A 77 -8.57 2.86 8.01
CA MET A 77 -9.16 3.12 6.70
C MET A 77 -10.49 3.85 6.81
N GLN A 78 -11.34 3.53 7.79
CA GLN A 78 -12.61 4.20 8.01
C GLN A 78 -12.39 5.66 8.45
N SER A 79 -11.47 5.92 9.37
CA SER A 79 -11.16 7.28 9.85
C SER A 79 -10.67 8.15 8.69
N MET A 80 -9.62 7.71 7.98
CA MET A 80 -8.99 8.46 6.90
C MET A 80 -10.00 8.75 5.78
N THR A 81 -10.68 7.72 5.27
CA THR A 81 -11.58 7.88 4.13
C THR A 81 -12.78 8.76 4.45
N ASN A 82 -13.41 8.60 5.62
CA ASN A 82 -14.58 9.39 6.00
C ASN A 82 -14.24 10.85 6.27
N ARG A 83 -13.09 11.13 6.90
CA ARG A 83 -12.64 12.51 7.12
C ARG A 83 -12.43 13.23 5.80
N TYR A 84 -11.76 12.57 4.86
CA TYR A 84 -11.47 13.17 3.57
C TYR A 84 -12.73 13.36 2.70
N VAL A 85 -13.62 12.37 2.63
CA VAL A 85 -14.90 12.47 1.90
C VAL A 85 -15.72 13.66 2.39
N ARG A 86 -15.83 13.85 3.72
CA ARG A 86 -16.59 14.97 4.29
C ARG A 86 -16.00 16.32 3.88
N TYR A 87 -14.68 16.46 3.97
CA TYR A 87 -13.98 17.66 3.54
C TYR A 87 -14.17 17.95 2.06
N PHE A 88 -13.92 16.96 1.20
CA PHE A 88 -14.04 17.09 -0.25
C PHE A 88 -15.47 17.51 -0.65
N ASN A 89 -16.47 16.82 -0.09
CA ASN A 89 -17.88 17.10 -0.39
C ASN A 89 -18.33 18.49 0.10
N ALA A 90 -17.92 18.89 1.31
CA ALA A 90 -18.24 20.20 1.86
C ALA A 90 -17.63 21.32 1.00
N GLY A 91 -16.35 21.21 0.65
CA GLY A 91 -15.66 22.21 -0.18
C GLY A 91 -16.23 22.34 -1.59
N ARG A 92 -16.78 21.24 -2.15
CA ARG A 92 -17.27 21.20 -3.54
C ARG A 92 -18.80 21.23 -3.66
N LYS A 93 -19.53 21.39 -2.54
CA LYS A 93 -21.00 21.32 -2.50
C LYS A 93 -21.56 20.05 -3.16
N ARG A 94 -20.90 18.92 -2.91
CA ARG A 94 -21.23 17.60 -3.46
C ARG A 94 -21.72 16.66 -2.36
N THR A 95 -22.32 15.55 -2.76
CA THR A 95 -22.74 14.45 -1.88
C THR A 95 -22.33 13.11 -2.46
N GLY A 96 -22.31 12.07 -1.63
CA GLY A 96 -22.01 10.70 -2.04
C GLY A 96 -20.54 10.31 -1.86
N THR A 97 -20.19 9.11 -2.34
CA THR A 97 -18.81 8.59 -2.27
C THR A 97 -17.93 9.22 -3.34
N ILE A 98 -16.70 9.55 -2.98
CA ILE A 98 -15.65 9.96 -3.93
C ILE A 98 -14.76 8.79 -4.33
N TRP A 99 -14.86 7.65 -3.65
CA TRP A 99 -14.01 6.49 -3.84
C TRP A 99 -14.64 5.43 -4.74
N GLU A 100 -13.81 4.68 -5.48
CA GLU A 100 -14.20 3.54 -6.33
C GLU A 100 -14.51 2.28 -5.49
N GLY A 101 -15.43 2.43 -4.54
CA GLY A 101 -15.82 1.41 -3.59
C GLY A 101 -14.77 1.18 -2.50
N ARG A 102 -14.46 -0.08 -2.22
CA ARG A 102 -13.53 -0.50 -1.16
C ARG A 102 -12.09 -0.42 -1.63
N PHE A 103 -11.18 0.02 -0.76
CA PHE A 103 -9.73 -0.08 -1.00
C PHE A 103 -9.28 -1.50 -1.38
N LYS A 104 -8.25 -1.57 -2.21
CA LYS A 104 -7.56 -2.78 -2.66
C LYS A 104 -6.33 -3.01 -1.80
N SER A 105 -5.94 -4.26 -1.58
CA SER A 105 -4.76 -4.55 -0.75
C SER A 105 -4.19 -5.94 -0.99
N CYS A 106 -2.88 -6.11 -0.87
CA CYS A 106 -2.24 -7.43 -0.78
C CYS A 106 -1.35 -7.52 0.46
N LEU A 107 -1.28 -8.72 1.05
CA LEU A 107 -0.36 -9.04 2.14
C LEU A 107 1.05 -9.20 1.57
N VAL A 108 2.07 -8.70 2.26
CA VAL A 108 3.42 -8.59 1.72
C VAL A 108 4.38 -9.47 2.49
N ASP A 109 5.12 -10.31 1.76
CA ASP A 109 6.32 -10.99 2.21
C ASP A 109 7.45 -9.96 2.36
N SER A 110 7.62 -9.44 3.57
CA SER A 110 8.55 -8.32 3.82
C SER A 110 9.99 -8.67 3.45
N GLU A 111 10.44 -9.89 3.73
CA GLU A 111 11.81 -10.31 3.45
C GLU A 111 12.15 -10.25 1.96
N ASN A 112 11.20 -10.60 1.10
CA ASN A 112 11.42 -10.70 -0.35
C ASN A 112 10.96 -9.46 -1.14
N TYR A 113 9.92 -8.78 -0.67
CA TYR A 113 9.21 -7.77 -1.44
C TYR A 113 9.18 -6.37 -0.83
N LEU A 114 9.62 -6.16 0.41
CA LEU A 114 9.49 -4.85 1.08
C LEU A 114 10.07 -3.71 0.24
N PHE A 115 11.36 -3.74 -0.07
CA PHE A 115 12.00 -2.64 -0.80
C PHE A 115 11.56 -2.53 -2.25
N ARG A 116 11.12 -3.64 -2.84
CA ARG A 116 10.53 -3.64 -4.18
C ARG A 116 9.19 -2.92 -4.18
N LEU A 117 8.44 -3.06 -3.09
CA LEU A 117 7.19 -2.35 -2.88
C LEU A 117 7.41 -0.86 -2.56
N TYR A 118 8.41 -0.51 -1.77
CA TYR A 118 8.85 0.88 -1.60
C TYR A 118 9.12 1.53 -2.96
N ASN A 119 9.98 0.92 -3.78
CA ASN A 119 10.26 1.39 -5.13
C ASN A 119 8.99 1.51 -5.98
N TYR A 120 8.16 0.46 -5.96
CA TYR A 120 6.91 0.43 -6.72
C TYR A 120 6.02 1.61 -6.38
N ILE A 121 5.83 1.89 -5.08
CA ILE A 121 4.98 2.96 -4.53
C ILE A 121 5.55 4.31 -4.96
N GLU A 122 6.81 4.59 -4.62
CA GLU A 122 7.40 5.92 -4.79
C GLU A 122 7.66 6.26 -6.27
N MET A 123 7.81 5.26 -7.16
CA MET A 123 7.94 5.45 -8.62
C MET A 123 6.61 5.72 -9.34
N ASN A 124 5.45 5.66 -8.69
CA ASN A 124 4.16 5.91 -9.38
C ASN A 124 4.08 7.27 -10.10
N PRO A 125 4.56 8.40 -9.51
CA PRO A 125 4.56 9.70 -10.18
C PRO A 125 5.34 9.70 -11.50
N VAL A 126 6.51 9.06 -11.53
CA VAL A 126 7.32 8.90 -12.74
C VAL A 126 6.60 8.03 -13.76
N LYS A 127 6.05 6.88 -13.34
CA LYS A 127 5.29 5.97 -14.22
C LYS A 127 4.02 6.60 -14.82
N ALA A 128 3.47 7.61 -14.16
CA ALA A 128 2.29 8.33 -14.59
C ALA A 128 2.63 9.63 -15.33
N ASP A 129 3.90 9.85 -15.68
CA ASP A 129 4.41 11.04 -16.36
C ASP A 129 4.08 12.36 -15.64
N MET A 130 3.92 12.32 -14.31
CA MET A 130 3.68 13.52 -13.49
C MET A 130 4.95 14.31 -13.20
N VAL A 131 6.08 13.61 -13.13
CA VAL A 131 7.44 14.15 -12.94
C VAL A 131 8.43 13.29 -13.74
N LYS A 132 9.62 13.82 -14.03
CA LYS A 132 10.65 13.06 -14.76
C LYS A 132 11.46 12.19 -13.80
N GLU A 133 11.76 12.74 -12.64
CA GLU A 133 12.58 12.10 -11.62
C GLU A 133 11.79 11.93 -10.32
N ILE A 134 12.05 10.82 -9.62
CA ILE A 134 11.30 10.43 -8.41
C ILE A 134 11.37 11.50 -7.29
N HIS A 135 12.49 12.21 -7.19
CA HIS A 135 12.72 13.24 -6.17
C HIS A 135 12.01 14.57 -6.45
N GLU A 136 11.40 14.73 -7.63
CA GLU A 136 10.64 15.94 -7.98
C GLU A 136 9.22 15.89 -7.41
N TYR A 137 8.76 14.73 -6.92
CA TYR A 137 7.40 14.56 -6.42
C TYR A 137 7.33 14.66 -4.88
N PRO A 138 6.80 15.76 -4.32
CA PRO A 138 6.85 16.01 -2.89
C PRO A 138 5.84 15.18 -2.08
N TRP A 139 4.80 14.65 -2.71
CA TRP A 139 3.70 13.94 -2.03
C TRP A 139 3.97 12.43 -1.89
N SER A 140 5.19 12.09 -1.46
CA SER A 140 5.63 10.71 -1.26
C SER A 140 6.62 10.57 -0.10
N SER A 141 6.80 9.35 0.38
CA SER A 141 7.80 9.02 1.40
C SER A 141 9.25 9.01 0.87
N TYR A 142 9.48 9.24 -0.43
CA TYR A 142 10.81 9.11 -1.03
C TYR A 142 11.85 10.01 -0.37
N HIS A 143 11.49 11.26 -0.06
CA HIS A 143 12.37 12.21 0.61
C HIS A 143 12.84 11.73 1.99
N HIS A 144 11.93 11.13 2.76
CA HIS A 144 12.29 10.49 4.03
C HIS A 144 13.26 9.33 3.79
N ASN A 145 12.88 8.42 2.89
CA ASN A 145 13.57 7.14 2.71
C ASN A 145 14.92 7.26 1.99
N ALA A 146 15.07 8.18 1.05
CA ALA A 146 16.25 8.33 0.20
C ALA A 146 17.14 9.52 0.58
N HIS A 147 16.58 10.57 1.20
CA HIS A 147 17.34 11.77 1.59
C HIS A 147 17.46 11.94 3.11
N GLY A 148 16.76 11.12 3.90
CA GLY A 148 16.81 11.19 5.35
C GLY A 148 16.07 12.40 5.93
N GLU A 149 15.16 12.99 5.15
CA GLU A 149 14.29 14.07 5.63
C GLU A 149 13.36 13.57 6.74
N VAL A 150 12.91 14.46 7.62
CA VAL A 150 11.99 14.08 8.70
C VAL A 150 10.58 14.05 8.14
N ASP A 151 9.90 12.92 8.31
CA ASP A 151 8.47 12.78 8.01
C ASP A 151 7.84 12.08 9.22
N GLN A 152 6.90 12.76 9.88
CA GLN A 152 6.25 12.26 11.09
C GLN A 152 5.22 11.16 10.80
N LEU A 153 4.81 11.00 9.55
CA LEU A 153 3.91 9.92 9.15
C LEU A 153 4.65 8.58 9.03
N VAL A 154 5.94 8.62 8.74
CA VAL A 154 6.73 7.42 8.43
C VAL A 154 7.30 6.81 9.71
N THR A 155 6.89 5.57 9.96
CA THR A 155 7.55 4.66 10.89
C THR A 155 8.48 3.76 10.10
N GLU A 156 9.79 3.85 10.33
CA GLU A 156 10.79 3.01 9.66
C GLU A 156 10.52 1.52 9.94
N HIS A 157 10.37 0.71 8.89
CA HIS A 157 10.18 -0.74 9.02
C HIS A 157 11.45 -1.41 9.59
N PRO A 158 11.37 -2.51 10.35
CA PRO A 158 12.56 -3.22 10.88
C PRO A 158 13.64 -3.51 9.83
N LEU A 159 13.29 -4.07 8.68
CA LEU A 159 14.25 -4.28 7.58
C LEU A 159 14.86 -2.98 7.02
N TYR A 160 14.15 -1.85 7.08
CA TYR A 160 14.73 -0.54 6.72
C TYR A 160 15.75 -0.12 7.78
N LEU A 161 15.44 -0.31 9.07
CA LEU A 161 16.37 -0.04 10.18
C LEU A 161 17.64 -0.88 10.07
N GLU A 162 17.52 -2.15 9.65
CA GLU A 162 18.66 -3.04 9.40
C GLU A 162 19.58 -2.59 8.27
N LEU A 163 19.13 -1.67 7.39
CA LEU A 163 19.99 -1.13 6.34
C LEU A 163 21.23 -0.49 6.95
N ALA A 164 21.15 0.25 8.05
CA ALA A 164 22.30 0.84 8.75
C ALA A 164 21.90 1.45 10.10
N ALA A 165 22.90 1.64 10.98
CA ALA A 165 22.70 2.22 12.30
C ALA A 165 22.22 3.68 12.24
N THR A 166 22.78 4.49 11.33
CA THR A 166 22.45 5.92 11.24
C THR A 166 21.43 6.21 10.14
N LYS A 167 20.55 7.19 10.36
CA LYS A 167 19.56 7.63 9.37
C LYS A 167 20.18 8.00 8.02
N LYS A 168 21.32 8.70 8.05
CA LYS A 168 22.06 9.12 6.85
C LYS A 168 22.58 7.93 6.04
N GLU A 169 23.13 6.91 6.71
CA GLU A 169 23.61 5.71 6.03
C GLU A 169 22.46 4.86 5.51
N ARG A 170 21.33 4.78 6.23
CA ARG A 170 20.11 4.11 5.74
C ARG A 170 19.61 4.73 4.46
N ALA A 171 19.47 6.06 4.43
CA ALA A 171 19.05 6.80 3.25
C ALA A 171 19.99 6.56 2.05
N THR A 172 21.30 6.55 2.31
CA THR A 172 22.33 6.28 1.29
C THR A 172 22.20 4.86 0.73
N ARG A 173 22.09 3.84 1.59
CA ARG A 173 21.95 2.44 1.19
C ARG A 173 20.62 2.18 0.48
N TYR A 174 19.55 2.80 0.94
CA TYR A 174 18.24 2.77 0.30
C TYR A 174 18.32 3.32 -1.12
N LYS A 175 18.86 4.53 -1.31
CA LYS A 175 19.02 5.15 -2.63
C LYS A 175 19.83 4.29 -3.59
N LEU A 176 20.99 3.80 -3.15
CA LEU A 176 21.85 2.89 -3.94
C LEU A 176 21.14 1.59 -4.34
N MET A 177 20.24 1.09 -3.48
CA MET A 177 19.43 -0.09 -3.79
C MET A 177 18.35 0.24 -4.82
N MET A 178 17.66 1.38 -4.70
CA MET A 178 16.64 1.82 -5.66
C MET A 178 17.24 2.00 -7.07
N ASP A 179 18.41 2.62 -7.17
CA ASP A 179 19.10 2.84 -8.46
C ASP A 179 19.46 1.52 -9.18
N LYS A 180 19.63 0.43 -8.42
CA LYS A 180 19.94 -0.91 -8.96
C LYS A 180 18.69 -1.74 -9.27
N MET A 181 17.52 -1.37 -8.77
CA MET A 181 16.29 -2.11 -9.02
C MET A 181 15.75 -1.79 -10.41
N ALA A 182 15.94 -2.71 -11.37
CA ALA A 182 15.37 -2.57 -12.70
C ALA A 182 13.83 -2.67 -12.67
N LEU A 183 13.16 -1.65 -13.19
CA LEU A 183 11.71 -1.63 -13.41
C LEU A 183 11.38 -2.55 -14.60
N GLY A 184 10.53 -3.56 -14.42
CA GLY A 184 10.02 -4.25 -15.61
C GLY A 184 9.05 -5.42 -15.39
N LYS A 185 9.38 -6.40 -14.55
CA LYS A 185 8.55 -7.63 -14.43
C LYS A 185 7.72 -7.71 -13.16
N GLU A 186 8.19 -7.12 -12.08
CA GLU A 186 7.54 -7.29 -10.77
C GLU A 186 6.42 -6.31 -10.48
N ASN A 187 6.42 -5.15 -11.15
CA ASN A 187 5.33 -4.17 -11.03
C ASN A 187 3.97 -4.79 -11.37
N GLN A 188 3.92 -5.67 -12.38
CA GLN A 188 2.69 -6.38 -12.74
C GLN A 188 2.28 -7.35 -11.63
N LYS A 189 3.23 -8.11 -11.05
CA LYS A 189 2.96 -9.03 -9.93
C LYS A 189 2.39 -8.28 -8.72
N ILE A 190 2.96 -7.12 -8.37
CA ILE A 190 2.45 -6.26 -7.29
C ILE A 190 1.04 -5.77 -7.62
N THR A 191 0.82 -5.27 -8.83
CA THR A 191 -0.48 -4.77 -9.29
C THR A 191 -1.55 -5.85 -9.20
N ASP A 192 -1.27 -7.03 -9.76
CA ASP A 192 -2.20 -8.16 -9.79
C ASP A 192 -2.55 -8.64 -8.40
N ALA A 193 -1.54 -8.84 -7.54
CA ALA A 193 -1.75 -9.25 -6.15
C ALA A 193 -2.64 -8.24 -5.41
N THR A 194 -2.38 -6.94 -5.59
CA THR A 194 -3.13 -5.85 -4.94
C THR A 194 -4.59 -5.83 -5.38
N LEU A 195 -4.84 -5.91 -6.69
CA LEU A 195 -6.19 -5.85 -7.26
C LEU A 195 -7.02 -7.10 -6.90
N ARG A 196 -6.36 -8.26 -6.82
CA ARG A 196 -6.98 -9.55 -6.51
C ARG A 196 -7.10 -9.85 -5.02
N GLY A 197 -6.37 -9.13 -4.17
CA GLY A 197 -6.47 -9.28 -2.73
C GLY A 197 -5.58 -10.38 -2.14
N GLU A 198 -4.42 -10.65 -2.75
CA GLU A 198 -3.60 -11.85 -2.54
C GLU A 198 -2.39 -11.64 -1.62
N ALA A 199 -1.62 -12.70 -1.38
CA ALA A 199 -0.32 -12.63 -0.75
C ALA A 199 0.78 -12.46 -1.81
N LEU A 200 1.45 -11.30 -1.79
CA LEU A 200 2.64 -11.00 -2.56
C LEU A 200 3.85 -11.60 -1.85
N GLY A 201 4.30 -12.76 -2.33
CA GLY A 201 5.45 -13.46 -1.76
C GLY A 201 5.92 -14.63 -2.61
N ASN A 202 6.86 -15.40 -2.07
CA ASN A 202 7.26 -16.70 -2.60
C ASN A 202 6.27 -17.81 -2.19
N GLU A 203 6.49 -19.05 -2.66
CA GLU A 203 5.60 -20.19 -2.38
C GLU A 203 5.53 -20.53 -0.89
N ASN A 204 6.66 -20.45 -0.17
CA ASN A 204 6.72 -20.72 1.27
C ASN A 204 5.85 -19.72 2.04
N PHE A 205 5.95 -18.43 1.71
CA PHE A 205 5.13 -17.38 2.29
C PHE A 205 3.65 -17.61 2.00
N GLN A 206 3.30 -17.91 0.75
CA GLN A 206 1.91 -18.18 0.36
C GLN A 206 1.33 -19.39 1.11
N HIS A 207 2.11 -20.46 1.26
CA HIS A 207 1.70 -21.62 2.04
C HIS A 207 1.50 -21.27 3.52
N TRP A 208 2.41 -20.49 4.11
CA TRP A 208 2.28 -20.00 5.48
C TRP A 208 1.01 -19.15 5.65
N VAL A 209 0.71 -18.23 4.72
CA VAL A 209 -0.51 -17.42 4.75
C VAL A 209 -1.77 -18.29 4.66
N CYS A 210 -1.77 -19.34 3.82
CA CYS A 210 -2.89 -20.29 3.76
C CYS A 210 -3.14 -20.92 5.13
N LYS A 211 -2.09 -21.42 5.77
CA LYS A 211 -2.15 -22.07 7.08
C LYS A 211 -2.65 -21.12 8.18
N GLN A 212 -2.23 -19.85 8.17
CA GLN A 212 -2.66 -18.87 9.17
C GLN A 212 -4.11 -18.41 8.97
N THR A 213 -4.59 -18.34 7.73
CA THR A 213 -5.88 -17.71 7.42
C THR A 213 -7.01 -18.69 7.09
N GLY A 214 -6.70 -19.97 6.87
CA GLY A 214 -7.67 -20.97 6.40
C GLY A 214 -8.21 -20.66 5.01
N ARG A 215 -7.49 -19.85 4.23
CA ARG A 215 -7.92 -19.31 2.94
C ARG A 215 -6.77 -19.41 1.93
N PRO A 216 -7.06 -19.62 0.64
CA PRO A 216 -6.04 -19.47 -0.41
C PRO A 216 -5.36 -18.10 -0.40
N ALA A 217 -4.03 -18.12 -0.35
CA ALA A 217 -3.17 -16.94 -0.42
C ALA A 217 -3.17 -16.30 -1.82
N THR A 218 -3.37 -17.11 -2.86
CA THR A 218 -3.60 -16.69 -4.24
C THR A 218 -4.90 -17.30 -4.76
N LEU A 219 -5.61 -16.57 -5.62
CA LEU A 219 -6.83 -17.03 -6.25
C LEU A 219 -6.48 -17.84 -7.52
N THR A 220 -7.36 -18.75 -7.92
CA THR A 220 -7.32 -19.28 -9.28
C THR A 220 -7.93 -18.29 -10.26
N SER A 221 -7.53 -18.37 -11.53
CA SER A 221 -8.26 -17.73 -12.62
C SER A 221 -9.73 -18.13 -12.54
N HIS A 222 -10.63 -17.14 -12.69
CA HIS A 222 -12.07 -17.39 -12.77
C HIS A 222 -12.33 -18.36 -13.94
N GLY A 223 -12.98 -19.50 -13.65
CA GLY A 223 -13.29 -20.54 -14.65
C GLY A 223 -12.49 -21.85 -14.54
N GLY A 224 -11.60 -22.00 -13.55
CA GLY A 224 -10.88 -23.26 -13.32
C GLY A 224 -11.77 -24.40 -12.79
N ASP A 225 -11.47 -25.64 -13.19
CA ASP A 225 -12.16 -26.84 -12.73
C ASP A 225 -12.03 -26.99 -11.20
N ARG A 226 -13.18 -26.85 -10.50
CA ARG A 226 -13.29 -26.99 -9.04
C ARG A 226 -13.01 -28.42 -8.56
N LYS A 227 -12.92 -29.40 -9.46
CA LYS A 227 -12.50 -30.77 -9.17
C LYS A 227 -11.01 -31.02 -9.39
N SER A 228 -10.26 -30.02 -9.87
CA SER A 228 -8.82 -30.19 -10.06
C SER A 228 -8.09 -30.34 -8.73
N ALA A 229 -7.07 -31.21 -8.68
CA ALA A 229 -6.21 -31.38 -7.51
C ALA A 229 -5.58 -30.05 -7.06
N LYS A 230 -5.29 -29.15 -8.02
CA LYS A 230 -4.78 -27.79 -7.76
C LYS A 230 -5.79 -26.89 -7.05
N TYR A 231 -7.09 -27.11 -7.20
CA TYR A 231 -8.15 -26.39 -6.47
C TYR A 231 -8.39 -27.00 -5.08
N GLN A 232 -8.41 -28.33 -4.98
CA GLN A 232 -8.64 -29.02 -3.71
C GLN A 232 -7.49 -28.85 -2.70
N ASN A 233 -6.25 -28.74 -3.19
CA ASN A 233 -5.07 -28.58 -2.34
C ASN A 233 -4.78 -27.12 -1.93
N GLN A 234 -5.69 -26.16 -2.16
CA GLN A 234 -5.44 -24.73 -1.88
C GLN A 234 -5.48 -24.37 -0.40
N VAL A 235 -6.12 -25.20 0.42
CA VAL A 235 -6.35 -24.89 1.84
C VAL A 235 -5.36 -25.62 2.75
N GLY A 236 -4.63 -26.61 2.23
CA GLY A 236 -3.82 -27.51 3.05
C GLY A 236 -4.70 -28.47 3.84
#